data_AF-A0A553I860-F1
#
_entry.id   AF-A0A553I860-F1
#
_cell.length_a   1.000
_cell.length_b   1.000
_cell.length_c   1.000
_cell.angle_alpha   90.00
_cell.angle_beta   90.00
_cell.angle_gamma   90.00
#
_symmetry.space_group_name_H-M   'P 1'
#
loop_
_entity.id
_entity.type
_entity.pdbx_description
1 polymer ?
#
loop_
_entity_poly.entity_id
_entity_poly.type
_entity_poly.pdbx_seq_one_letter_code
_entity_poly.pdbx_strand_id
1 'polypeptide(L)'
;MSTQTSPIPVVLVGIHTEIGEPVSAGLRPDFDVIRFIQTFAAAQSDLPHLLQGKEPPTAPTNSVGSGDYSHGPARAVLFGRGFSQQQAEELYNANKDIEGVVWIAGEEAKRPKDVKDIQNPPPGTDKVIVPIFKGLLEKWVKEGGKGGLLLY
;
A
#
# COMPACT_ATOMS: atom_id res chain seq x y z
N MET A 1 -15.93 -0.77 -28.30
CA MET A 1 -14.49 -0.86 -27.99
C MET A 1 -14.33 -0.44 -26.55
N SER A 2 -14.18 -1.38 -25.62
CA SER A 2 -13.98 -1.07 -24.21
C SER A 2 -12.51 -0.73 -24.04
N THR A 3 -12.18 0.52 -23.75
CA THR A 3 -10.84 0.89 -23.29
C THR A 3 -10.64 0.20 -21.95
N GLN A 4 -9.99 -0.98 -21.97
CA GLN A 4 -9.59 -1.65 -20.75
C GLN A 4 -8.45 -0.83 -20.17
N THR A 5 -8.79 0.08 -19.24
CA THR A 5 -7.81 0.86 -18.50
C THR A 5 -6.96 -0.13 -17.70
N SER A 6 -5.66 -0.16 -17.93
CA SER A 6 -4.74 -1.00 -17.14
C SER A 6 -4.91 -0.71 -15.64
N PRO A 7 -4.83 -1.73 -14.78
CA PRO A 7 -4.97 -1.54 -13.33
C PRO A 7 -3.93 -0.54 -12.82
N ILE A 8 -4.32 0.29 -11.85
CA ILE A 8 -3.42 1.27 -11.26
C ILE A 8 -2.39 0.53 -10.37
N PRO A 9 -1.07 0.71 -10.60
CA PRO A 9 -0.06 0.04 -9.79
C PRO A 9 -0.03 0.59 -8.36
N VAL A 10 -0.06 -0.29 -7.37
CA VAL A 10 -0.04 0.06 -5.94
C VAL A 10 0.97 -0.81 -5.17
N VAL A 11 1.55 -0.25 -4.12
CA VAL A 11 2.47 -0.96 -3.21
C VAL A 11 1.77 -1.17 -1.88
N LEU A 12 1.88 -2.38 -1.33
CA LEU A 12 1.36 -2.71 -0.02
C LEU A 12 2.52 -2.91 0.96
N VAL A 13 2.45 -2.26 2.12
CA VAL A 13 3.42 -2.37 3.21
C VAL A 13 2.70 -2.94 4.43
N GLY A 14 3.08 -4.15 4.85
CA GLY A 14 2.40 -4.85 5.93
C GLY A 14 3.18 -6.10 6.34
N ILE A 15 2.93 -6.60 7.54
CA ILE A 15 3.79 -7.63 8.16
C ILE A 15 3.36 -9.08 7.85
N HIS A 16 2.09 -9.30 7.51
CA HIS A 16 1.49 -10.64 7.36
C HIS A 16 1.00 -10.91 5.94
N THR A 17 1.49 -11.99 5.33
CA THR A 17 1.04 -12.40 3.99
C THR A 17 -0.41 -12.88 4.00
N GLU A 18 -0.88 -13.50 5.09
CA GLU A 18 -2.27 -13.95 5.22
C GLU A 18 -3.29 -12.80 5.18
N ILE A 19 -2.86 -11.56 5.42
CA ILE A 19 -3.67 -10.34 5.23
C ILE A 19 -3.32 -9.68 3.89
N GLY A 20 -2.05 -9.68 3.49
CA GLY A 20 -1.62 -9.07 2.24
C GLY A 20 -2.23 -9.71 0.99
N GLU A 21 -2.38 -11.04 0.97
CA GLU A 21 -2.99 -11.79 -0.12
C GLU A 21 -4.46 -11.41 -0.38
N PRO A 22 -5.37 -11.48 0.62
CA PRO A 22 -6.76 -11.08 0.39
C PRO A 22 -6.90 -9.58 0.09
N VAL A 23 -6.02 -8.72 0.61
CA VAL A 23 -5.97 -7.30 0.21
C VAL A 23 -5.60 -7.17 -1.26
N SER A 24 -4.53 -7.81 -1.70
CA SER A 24 -4.10 -7.80 -3.11
C SER A 24 -5.20 -8.30 -4.05
N ALA A 25 -5.85 -9.41 -3.69
CA ALA A 25 -6.95 -9.96 -4.48
C ALA A 25 -8.20 -9.04 -4.49
N GLY A 26 -8.57 -8.45 -3.35
CA GLY A 26 -9.77 -7.63 -3.20
C GLY A 26 -9.70 -6.26 -3.90
N LEU A 27 -8.48 -5.78 -4.20
CA LEU A 27 -8.23 -4.54 -4.92
C LEU A 27 -8.38 -4.66 -6.44
N ARG A 28 -8.37 -5.90 -6.98
CA ARG A 28 -8.60 -6.16 -8.40
C ARG A 28 -10.08 -5.96 -8.79
N PRO A 29 -10.37 -5.64 -10.06
CA PRO A 29 -9.44 -5.46 -11.18
C PRO A 29 -8.88 -4.03 -11.31
N ASP A 30 -9.35 -3.08 -10.51
CA ASP A 30 -9.07 -1.65 -10.72
C ASP A 30 -7.65 -1.25 -10.29
N PHE A 31 -7.10 -1.95 -9.29
CA PHE A 31 -5.75 -1.75 -8.77
C PHE A 31 -4.98 -3.07 -8.79
N ASP A 32 -3.67 -2.98 -9.00
CA ASP A 32 -2.77 -4.11 -8.95
C ASP A 32 -1.68 -3.87 -7.91
N VAL A 33 -1.63 -4.73 -6.88
CA VAL A 33 -0.52 -4.72 -5.93
C VAL A 33 0.70 -5.30 -6.65
N ILE A 34 1.64 -4.45 -7.03
CA ILE A 34 2.85 -4.86 -7.77
C ILE A 34 3.96 -5.36 -6.84
N ARG A 35 3.91 -4.98 -5.56
CA ARG A 35 4.87 -5.39 -4.53
C ARG A 35 4.24 -5.36 -3.15
N PHE A 36 4.51 -6.40 -2.36
CA PHE A 36 4.25 -6.43 -0.92
C PHE A 36 5.55 -6.40 -0.11
N ILE A 37 5.71 -5.41 0.75
CA ILE A 37 6.92 -5.16 1.53
C ILE A 37 6.65 -5.35 3.02
N GLN A 38 7.42 -6.23 3.67
CA GLN A 38 7.17 -6.64 5.06
C GLN A 38 8.05 -5.97 6.11
N THR A 39 9.08 -5.23 5.72
CA THR A 39 9.99 -4.57 6.66
C THR A 39 10.21 -3.11 6.30
N PHE A 40 10.51 -2.30 7.32
CA PHE A 40 10.82 -0.89 7.14
C PHE A 40 12.07 -0.67 6.29
N ALA A 41 13.13 -1.46 6.52
CA ALA A 41 14.37 -1.38 5.75
C ALA A 41 14.14 -1.72 4.25
N ALA A 42 13.34 -2.74 3.96
CA ALA A 42 12.97 -3.06 2.58
C ALA A 42 12.13 -1.92 1.95
N ALA A 43 11.22 -1.31 2.72
CA ALA A 43 10.43 -0.18 2.25
C ALA A 43 11.31 1.04 1.91
N GLN A 44 12.31 1.35 2.73
CA GLN A 44 13.29 2.40 2.45
C GLN A 44 14.07 2.14 1.15
N SER A 45 14.38 0.87 0.84
CA SER A 45 15.15 0.50 -0.35
C SER A 45 14.29 0.44 -1.62
N ASP A 46 13.12 -0.19 -1.54
CA ASP A 46 12.29 -0.53 -2.69
C ASP A 46 11.41 0.64 -3.14
N LEU A 47 10.84 1.43 -2.22
CA LEU A 47 9.87 2.48 -2.55
C LEU A 47 10.41 3.53 -3.54
N PRO A 48 11.64 4.08 -3.39
CA PRO A 48 12.16 5.06 -4.35
C PRO A 48 12.19 4.55 -5.80
N HIS A 49 12.38 3.24 -5.99
CA HIS A 49 12.42 2.61 -7.31
C HIS A 49 11.01 2.41 -7.87
N LEU A 50 10.13 1.80 -7.07
CA LEU A 50 8.75 1.50 -7.46
C LEU A 50 7.96 2.76 -7.80
N LEU A 51 8.16 3.83 -7.04
CA LEU A 51 7.52 5.13 -7.27
C LEU A 51 8.04 5.85 -8.53
N GLN A 52 9.19 5.43 -9.06
CA GLN A 52 9.74 5.89 -10.33
C GLN A 52 9.47 4.92 -11.50
N GLY A 53 8.71 3.84 -11.26
CA GLY A 53 8.43 2.83 -12.28
C GLY A 53 9.63 1.96 -12.62
N LYS A 54 10.54 1.78 -11.67
CA LYS A 54 11.72 0.92 -11.79
C LYS A 54 11.55 -0.33 -10.93
N GLU A 55 12.19 -1.41 -11.35
CA GLU A 55 12.25 -2.63 -10.54
C GLU A 55 13.01 -2.36 -9.24
N PRO A 56 12.56 -2.94 -8.11
CA PRO A 56 13.29 -2.87 -6.85
C PRO A 56 14.68 -3.52 -6.95
N PRO A 57 15.68 -3.02 -6.21
CA PRO A 57 17.01 -3.62 -6.17
C PRO A 57 17.02 -4.97 -5.43
N THR A 58 15.98 -5.27 -4.66
CA THR A 58 15.87 -6.49 -3.87
C THR A 58 14.84 -7.46 -4.45
N ALA A 59 15.20 -8.74 -4.46
CA ALA A 59 14.25 -9.80 -4.79
C ALA A 59 13.09 -9.82 -3.78
N PRO A 60 11.85 -10.13 -4.23
CA PRO A 60 10.71 -10.22 -3.34
C PRO A 60 10.92 -11.36 -2.32
N THR A 61 10.57 -11.09 -1.06
CA THR A 61 10.67 -12.09 0.03
C THR A 61 9.41 -12.93 0.18
N ASN A 62 8.36 -12.63 -0.59
CA ASN A 62 7.05 -13.28 -0.57
C ASN A 62 6.44 -13.27 -1.98
N SER A 63 5.35 -14.00 -2.17
CA SER A 63 4.63 -14.10 -3.45
C SER A 63 3.42 -13.17 -3.57
N VAL A 64 3.26 -12.21 -2.66
CA VAL A 64 2.10 -11.32 -2.64
C VAL A 64 2.31 -10.17 -3.63
N GLY A 65 1.34 -10.05 -4.54
CA GLY A 65 1.35 -9.07 -5.62
C GLY A 65 1.70 -9.71 -6.97
N SER A 66 1.55 -8.95 -8.05
CA SER A 66 1.79 -9.43 -9.41
C SER A 66 3.28 -9.51 -9.77
N GLY A 67 4.11 -8.65 -9.18
CA GLY A 67 5.47 -8.42 -9.65
C GLY A 67 5.53 -7.76 -11.03
N ASP A 68 4.43 -7.22 -11.53
CA ASP A 68 4.38 -6.58 -12.85
C ASP A 68 4.71 -5.10 -12.75
N TYR A 69 5.98 -4.77 -13.04
CA TYR A 69 6.49 -3.40 -13.05
C TYR A 69 6.34 -2.72 -14.42
N SER A 70 5.72 -3.37 -15.41
CA SER A 70 5.62 -2.84 -16.78
C SER A 70 4.56 -1.74 -16.95
N HIS A 71 3.61 -1.64 -16.00
CA HIS A 71 2.51 -0.67 -16.02
C HIS A 71 2.87 0.72 -15.48
N GLY A 72 4.17 0.98 -15.24
CA GLY A 72 4.67 2.29 -14.81
C GLY A 72 4.78 2.44 -13.29
N PRO A 73 4.94 3.69 -12.80
CA PRO A 73 5.20 3.95 -11.38
C PRO A 73 4.01 3.60 -10.49
N ALA A 74 4.31 3.10 -9.30
CA ALA A 74 3.32 2.96 -8.24
C ALA A 74 2.68 4.32 -7.91
N ARG A 75 1.34 4.33 -7.89
CA ARG A 75 0.54 5.55 -7.64
C ARG A 75 -0.07 5.59 -6.25
N ALA A 76 -0.02 4.48 -5.52
CA ALA A 76 -0.37 4.45 -4.11
C ALA A 76 0.55 3.56 -3.28
N VAL A 77 0.75 3.94 -2.02
CA VAL A 77 1.41 3.14 -0.99
C VAL A 77 0.44 2.93 0.17
N LEU A 78 0.10 1.68 0.46
CA LEU A 78 -0.86 1.29 1.50
C LEU A 78 -0.13 0.72 2.70
N PHE A 79 -0.33 1.30 3.89
CA PHE A 79 0.25 0.81 5.14
C PHE A 79 -0.77 0.07 5.98
N GLY A 80 -0.50 -1.21 6.22
CA GLY A 80 -1.17 -1.99 7.26
C GLY A 80 -0.80 -1.49 8.66
N ARG A 81 -1.66 -1.76 9.65
CA ARG A 81 -1.51 -1.27 11.04
C ARG A 81 -0.37 -1.91 11.84
N GLY A 82 0.38 -2.84 11.24
CA GLY A 82 1.63 -3.36 11.79
C GLY A 82 2.79 -2.34 11.71
N PHE A 83 2.66 -1.31 10.89
CA PHE A 83 3.57 -0.16 10.83
C PHE A 83 2.97 1.02 11.61
N SER A 84 3.82 1.78 12.30
CA SER A 84 3.38 2.99 13.01
C SER A 84 3.09 4.13 12.06
N GLN A 85 2.26 5.09 12.49
CA GLN A 85 2.06 6.35 11.76
C GLN A 85 3.39 7.05 11.48
N GLN A 86 4.28 7.11 12.47
CA GLN A 86 5.61 7.72 12.35
C GLN A 86 6.46 7.06 11.26
N GLN A 87 6.44 5.73 11.15
CA GLN A 87 7.17 5.02 10.09
C GLN A 87 6.62 5.36 8.70
N ALA A 88 5.29 5.42 8.55
CA ALA A 88 4.68 5.81 7.29
C ALA A 88 5.02 7.28 6.92
N GLU A 89 4.98 8.19 7.90
CA GLU A 89 5.37 9.59 7.73
C GLU A 89 6.85 9.74 7.34
N GLU A 90 7.75 8.96 7.93
CA GLU A 90 9.17 8.98 7.60
C GLU A 90 9.41 8.57 6.15
N LEU A 91 8.80 7.45 5.72
CA LEU A 91 8.89 6.99 4.32
C LEU A 91 8.23 7.96 3.34
N TYR A 92 7.09 8.55 3.71
CA TYR A 92 6.45 9.60 2.92
C TYR A 92 7.38 10.81 2.78
N ASN A 93 7.94 11.32 3.88
CA ASN A 93 8.82 12.49 3.85
C ASN A 93 10.09 12.26 3.01
N ALA A 94 10.60 11.04 2.97
CA ALA A 94 11.74 10.66 2.13
C ALA A 94 11.40 10.62 0.63
N ASN A 95 10.12 10.54 0.26
CA ASN A 95 9.66 10.37 -1.12
C ASN A 95 8.62 11.44 -1.57
N LYS A 96 8.35 12.45 -0.75
CA LYS A 96 7.26 13.43 -0.95
C LYS A 96 7.41 14.28 -2.22
N ASP A 97 8.62 14.38 -2.75
CA ASP A 97 8.91 15.13 -3.98
C ASP A 97 8.46 14.35 -5.23
N ILE A 98 8.07 13.08 -5.09
CA ILE A 98 7.46 12.29 -6.16
C ILE A 98 5.96 12.60 -6.21
N GLU A 99 5.56 13.35 -7.23
CA GLU A 99 4.19 13.81 -7.40
C GLU A 99 3.21 12.68 -7.76
N GLY A 100 1.92 12.89 -7.44
CA GLY A 100 0.84 12.02 -7.88
C GLY A 100 0.75 10.66 -7.19
N VAL A 101 1.45 10.48 -6.07
CA VAL A 101 1.42 9.26 -5.23
C VAL A 101 0.62 9.51 -3.96
N VAL A 102 -0.42 8.70 -3.71
CA VAL A 102 -1.16 8.73 -2.44
C VAL A 102 -0.58 7.73 -1.44
N TRP A 103 -0.38 8.16 -0.20
CA TRP A 103 0.11 7.33 0.89
C TRP A 103 -1.03 7.17 1.88
N ILE A 104 -1.46 5.94 2.14
CA ILE A 104 -2.59 5.65 3.03
C ILE A 104 -2.03 4.94 4.26
N ALA A 105 -2.11 5.57 5.43
CA ALA A 105 -1.60 5.03 6.67
C ALA A 105 -2.62 5.15 7.81
N GLY A 106 -2.55 4.23 8.78
CA GLY A 106 -3.44 4.27 9.93
C GLY A 106 -3.09 5.44 10.84
N GLU A 107 -4.10 6.19 11.26
CA GLU A 107 -3.93 7.26 12.25
C GLU A 107 -3.76 6.64 13.65
N GLU A 108 -2.69 7.02 14.35
CA GLU A 108 -2.38 6.49 15.67
C GLU A 108 -3.45 6.86 16.69
N ALA A 109 -4.01 8.08 16.60
CA ALA A 109 -5.09 8.54 17.47
C ALA A 109 -6.40 7.74 17.32
N LYS A 110 -6.61 7.09 16.17
CA LYS A 110 -7.76 6.23 15.89
C LYS A 110 -7.45 4.75 16.11
N ARG A 111 -6.29 4.43 16.69
CA ARG A 111 -5.97 3.05 17.07
C ARG A 111 -6.81 2.64 18.28
N PRO A 112 -7.54 1.51 18.21
CA PRO A 112 -8.24 0.98 19.38
C PRO A 112 -7.23 0.71 20.50
N LYS A 113 -7.46 1.30 21.68
CA LYS A 113 -6.53 1.25 22.82
C LYS A 113 -6.37 -0.16 23.42
N ASP A 114 -7.28 -1.05 23.08
CA ASP A 114 -7.30 -2.46 23.44
C ASP A 114 -6.45 -3.34 22.51
N VAL A 115 -6.02 -2.83 21.34
CA VAL A 115 -5.03 -3.50 20.49
C VAL A 115 -3.65 -3.33 21.12
N LYS A 116 -3.29 -4.28 22.00
CA LYS A 116 -1.99 -4.32 22.66
C LYS A 116 -0.91 -4.98 21.81
N ASP A 117 -1.32 -5.81 20.86
CA ASP A 117 -0.42 -6.55 19.98
C ASP A 117 -0.69 -6.18 18.52
N ILE A 118 0.07 -5.21 18.02
CA ILE A 118 0.03 -4.78 16.61
C ILE A 118 0.67 -5.81 15.68
N GLN A 119 1.47 -6.73 16.23
CA GLN A 119 2.14 -7.77 15.48
C GLN A 119 1.27 -9.02 15.34
N ASN A 120 0.24 -9.20 16.16
CA ASN A 120 -0.71 -10.31 16.06
C ASN A 120 -2.14 -9.78 15.90
N PRO A 121 -2.56 -9.46 14.66
CA PRO A 121 -3.88 -8.92 14.41
C PRO A 121 -4.98 -9.97 14.69
N PRO A 122 -6.19 -9.54 15.10
CA PRO A 122 -7.31 -10.45 15.28
C PRO A 122 -7.69 -11.19 13.98
N PRO A 123 -8.22 -12.42 14.06
CA PRO A 123 -8.76 -13.13 12.91
C PRO A 123 -9.81 -12.29 12.16
N GLY A 124 -9.77 -12.31 10.83
CA GLY A 124 -10.71 -11.56 9.99
C GLY A 124 -10.33 -10.09 9.76
N THR A 125 -9.11 -9.66 10.13
CA THR A 125 -8.61 -8.30 9.87
C THR A 125 -8.63 -7.95 8.38
N ASP A 126 -8.39 -8.92 7.50
CA ASP A 126 -8.53 -8.81 6.05
C ASP A 126 -9.92 -8.30 5.63
N LYS A 127 -10.99 -8.83 6.24
CA LYS A 127 -12.38 -8.45 5.93
C LYS A 127 -12.69 -6.99 6.28
N VAL A 128 -11.89 -6.40 7.17
CA VAL A 128 -12.00 -4.98 7.56
C VAL A 128 -11.10 -4.11 6.69
N ILE A 129 -9.85 -4.52 6.46
CA ILE A 129 -8.87 -3.70 5.74
C ILE A 129 -9.15 -3.63 4.22
N VAL A 130 -9.58 -4.72 3.60
CA VAL A 130 -9.92 -4.77 2.17
C VAL A 130 -10.91 -3.65 1.78
N PRO A 131 -12.12 -3.54 2.40
CA PRO A 131 -13.07 -2.50 2.02
C PRO A 131 -12.58 -1.09 2.37
N ILE A 132 -11.78 -0.92 3.43
CA ILE A 132 -11.18 0.38 3.77
C ILE A 132 -10.24 0.84 2.66
N PHE A 133 -9.25 0.03 2.29
CA PHE A 133 -8.28 0.39 1.26
C PHE A 133 -8.95 0.59 -0.10
N LYS A 134 -9.89 -0.28 -0.46
CA LYS A 134 -10.64 -0.12 -1.71
C LYS A 134 -11.42 1.19 -1.73
N GLY A 135 -12.17 1.49 -0.66
CA GLY A 135 -12.95 2.73 -0.57
C GLY A 135 -12.09 3.99 -0.60
N LEU A 136 -10.93 3.98 0.07
CA LEU A 136 -9.98 5.11 0.07
C LEU A 136 -9.35 5.33 -1.31
N LEU A 137 -8.95 4.27 -2.00
CA LEU A 137 -8.40 4.35 -3.35
C LEU A 137 -9.45 4.80 -4.38
N GLU A 138 -10.67 4.25 -4.33
CA GLU A 138 -11.76 4.68 -5.20
C GLU A 138 -12.12 6.15 -4.98
N LYS A 139 -12.15 6.60 -3.72
CA LYS A 139 -12.37 8.00 -3.38
C LYS A 139 -11.24 8.87 -3.94
N TRP A 140 -9.99 8.48 -3.74
CA TRP A 140 -8.82 9.19 -4.27
C TRP A 140 -8.87 9.33 -5.81
N VAL A 141 -9.23 8.28 -6.53
CA VAL A 141 -9.43 8.33 -7.99
C VAL A 141 -10.54 9.33 -8.35
N LYS A 142 -11.69 9.29 -7.65
CA LYS A 142 -12.81 10.24 -7.88
C LYS A 142 -12.43 11.69 -7.61
N GLU A 143 -11.50 11.94 -6.66
CA GLU A 143 -11.00 13.26 -6.30
C GLU A 143 -9.84 13.75 -7.19
N GLY A 144 -9.54 13.02 -8.27
CA GLY A 144 -8.59 13.43 -9.30
C GLY A 144 -7.15 12.93 -9.08
N GLY A 145 -6.94 11.95 -8.20
CA GLY A 145 -5.67 11.22 -8.13
C GLY A 145 -4.48 12.04 -7.60
N LYS A 146 -4.74 13.01 -6.71
CA LYS A 146 -3.70 13.89 -6.15
C LYS A 146 -2.78 13.14 -5.18
N GLY A 147 -1.51 13.50 -5.17
CA GLY A 147 -0.55 12.96 -4.22
C GLY A 147 -0.76 13.52 -2.80
N GLY A 148 -0.22 12.82 -1.81
CA GLY A 148 -0.24 13.25 -0.41
C GLY A 148 -0.36 12.09 0.58
N LEU A 149 -0.32 12.41 1.87
CA LEU A 149 -0.52 11.47 2.97
C LEU A 149 -1.95 11.55 3.51
N LEU A 150 -2.66 10.43 3.45
CA LEU A 150 -4.00 10.25 4.00
C LEU A 150 -3.92 9.34 5.22
N LEU A 151 -4.41 9.85 6.36
CA LEU A 151 -4.52 9.10 7.61
C LEU A 151 -5.96 8.61 7.80
N TYR A 152 -6.15 7.31 8.05
CA TYR A 152 -7.46 6.69 8.24
C TYR A 152 -7.72 6.22 9.67
#